data_AF-A0A7Y4P6M2-F1
#
_entry.id   AF-A0A7Y4P6M2-F1
#
_cell.length_a   1.000
_cell.length_b   1.000
_cell.length_c   1.000
_cell.angle_alpha   90.00
_cell.angle_beta   90.00
_cell.angle_gamma   90.00
#
_symmetry.space_group_name_H-M   'P 1'
#
loop_
_entity.id
_entity.type
_entity.pdbx_description
1 polymer ?
#
loop_
_entity_poly.entity_id
_entity_poly.type
_entity_poly.pdbx_seq_one_letter_code
_entity_poly.pdbx_strand_id
1 'polypeptide(L)'
;LEVETVKATKNIQVGNVNITNEGDPQYHGDMNNVMNVSGTDGQPTVITGVADGIGPNDAVNMNQLSRLAGQVGEVDRKVEKYKRNANAGTATAIAIASLPQAADAGANMLSLAGGSYDGETATAIGFSRRSDNGKFIIKANGSFNSRGKVGVGVGVGFQWR
;
A
#
# COMPACT_ATOMS: atom_id res chain seq x y z
N LEU A 1 -53.04 -24.32 -27.26
CA LEU A 1 -52.01 -23.35 -27.68
C LEU A 1 -50.80 -24.17 -28.08
N GLU A 2 -50.47 -24.18 -29.36
CA GLU A 2 -49.35 -24.94 -29.89
C GLU A 2 -48.09 -24.10 -29.69
N VAL A 3 -47.06 -24.67 -29.05
CA VAL A 3 -45.78 -23.99 -28.86
C VAL A 3 -44.94 -24.27 -30.10
N GLU A 4 -44.85 -23.31 -31.01
CA GLU A 4 -43.98 -23.43 -32.18
C GLU A 4 -42.52 -23.18 -31.80
N THR A 5 -41.68 -24.18 -32.03
CA THR A 5 -40.22 -24.00 -31.95
C THR A 5 -39.73 -23.41 -33.26
N VAL A 6 -39.19 -22.19 -33.22
CA VAL A 6 -38.57 -21.55 -34.39
C VAL A 6 -37.06 -21.81 -34.36
N LYS A 7 -36.53 -22.51 -35.36
CA LYS A 7 -35.10 -22.77 -35.52
C LYS A 7 -34.52 -21.98 -36.69
N ALA A 8 -33.67 -20.99 -36.41
CA ALA A 8 -32.86 -20.32 -37.43
C ALA A 8 -31.43 -20.88 -37.42
N THR A 9 -30.82 -21.02 -38.61
CA THR A 9 -29.46 -21.58 -38.77
C THR A 9 -28.40 -20.53 -39.11
N LYS A 10 -28.80 -19.25 -39.20
CA LYS A 10 -27.92 -18.11 -39.49
C LYS A 10 -28.22 -16.95 -38.55
N ASN A 11 -28.87 -15.87 -39.04
CA ASN A 11 -29.11 -14.65 -38.28
C ASN A 11 -30.61 -14.45 -38.04
N ILE A 12 -30.96 -13.98 -36.84
CA ILE A 12 -32.29 -13.47 -36.50
C ILE A 12 -32.15 -11.98 -36.19
N GLN A 13 -32.95 -11.14 -36.84
CA GLN A 13 -33.07 -9.72 -36.51
C GLN A 13 -34.46 -9.48 -35.95
N VAL A 14 -34.51 -8.93 -34.73
CA VAL A 14 -35.72 -8.59 -34.00
C VAL A 14 -35.55 -7.19 -33.42
N GLY A 15 -36.67 -6.51 -33.14
CA GLY A 15 -36.65 -5.23 -32.44
C GLY A 15 -36.32 -5.42 -30.95
N ASN A 16 -37.15 -4.82 -30.07
CA ASN A 16 -37.00 -5.03 -28.64
C ASN A 16 -37.43 -6.45 -28.25
N VAL A 17 -36.63 -7.09 -27.40
CA VAL A 17 -36.91 -8.42 -26.88
C VAL A 17 -37.11 -8.32 -25.37
N ASN A 18 -38.30 -8.66 -24.89
CA ASN A 18 -38.59 -8.84 -23.48
C ASN A 18 -38.73 -10.34 -23.20
N ILE A 19 -37.81 -10.92 -22.44
CA ILE A 19 -37.84 -12.33 -22.05
C ILE A 19 -38.44 -12.42 -20.65
N THR A 20 -39.68 -12.86 -20.54
CA THR A 20 -40.43 -12.98 -19.27
C THR A 20 -40.64 -14.45 -18.86
N ASN A 21 -39.73 -15.33 -19.27
CA ASN A 21 -39.89 -16.77 -19.07
C ASN A 21 -39.81 -17.16 -17.58
N GLU A 22 -40.62 -18.14 -17.14
CA GLU A 22 -40.54 -18.69 -15.77
C GLU A 22 -39.32 -19.61 -15.58
N GLY A 23 -38.70 -20.08 -16.67
CA GLY A 23 -37.42 -20.79 -16.65
C GLY A 23 -36.23 -19.87 -16.94
N ASP A 24 -35.08 -20.16 -16.34
CA ASP A 24 -33.85 -19.38 -16.53
C ASP A 24 -33.44 -19.36 -18.02
N PRO A 25 -33.41 -18.19 -18.68
CA PRO A 25 -32.96 -18.10 -20.06
C PRO A 25 -31.49 -18.48 -20.15
N GLN A 26 -31.19 -19.43 -21.04
CA GLN A 26 -29.83 -19.85 -21.34
C GLN A 26 -29.30 -19.06 -22.54
N TYR A 27 -28.10 -18.51 -22.39
CA TYR A 27 -27.38 -17.82 -23.47
C TYR A 27 -26.12 -18.63 -23.78
N HIS A 28 -25.96 -19.06 -25.03
CA HIS A 28 -24.76 -19.75 -25.49
C HIS A 28 -23.89 -18.78 -26.30
N GLY A 29 -22.58 -18.90 -26.13
CA GLY A 29 -21.63 -18.16 -26.94
C GLY A 29 -21.50 -18.71 -28.36
N ASP A 30 -20.58 -18.12 -29.12
CA ASP A 30 -20.13 -18.63 -30.41
C ASP A 30 -19.40 -19.99 -30.30
N MET A 31 -18.70 -20.41 -31.36
CA MET A 31 -17.90 -21.65 -31.35
C MET A 31 -16.78 -21.65 -30.30
N ASN A 32 -16.42 -20.48 -29.74
CA ASN A 32 -15.44 -20.31 -28.68
C ASN A 32 -16.10 -20.15 -27.29
N ASN A 33 -17.43 -20.35 -27.20
CA ASN A 33 -18.23 -20.11 -26.01
C ASN A 33 -18.13 -18.66 -25.50
N VAL A 34 -18.03 -17.69 -26.43
CA VAL A 34 -18.01 -16.26 -26.11
C VAL A 34 -19.34 -15.62 -26.53
N MET A 35 -20.00 -14.95 -25.58
CA MET A 35 -21.16 -14.11 -25.87
C MET A 35 -20.69 -12.69 -26.22
N ASN A 36 -21.01 -12.22 -27.43
CA ASN A 36 -20.75 -10.84 -27.84
C ASN A 36 -21.94 -9.95 -27.45
N VAL A 37 -21.69 -8.88 -26.69
CA VAL A 37 -22.68 -7.88 -26.30
C VAL A 37 -22.26 -6.51 -26.84
N SER A 38 -22.70 -6.22 -28.06
CA SER A 38 -22.38 -4.98 -28.77
C SER A 38 -23.57 -4.43 -29.56
N GLY A 39 -23.51 -3.14 -29.87
CA GLY A 39 -24.43 -2.48 -30.79
C GLY A 39 -24.23 -2.93 -32.23
N THR A 40 -25.11 -2.48 -33.14
CA THR A 40 -25.02 -2.79 -34.58
C THR A 40 -23.76 -2.23 -35.25
N ASP A 41 -23.11 -1.26 -34.62
CA ASP A 41 -21.84 -0.65 -35.00
C ASP A 41 -20.62 -1.36 -34.38
N GLY A 42 -20.84 -2.43 -33.60
CA GLY A 42 -19.81 -3.18 -32.90
C GLY A 42 -19.30 -2.51 -31.61
N GLN A 43 -19.88 -1.38 -31.18
CA GLN A 43 -19.49 -0.73 -29.93
C GLN A 43 -20.00 -1.51 -28.70
N PRO A 44 -19.29 -1.48 -27.56
CA PRO A 44 -19.76 -2.13 -26.34
C PRO A 44 -21.11 -1.58 -25.86
N THR A 45 -21.99 -2.46 -25.40
CA THR A 45 -23.29 -2.09 -24.83
C THR A 45 -23.21 -2.04 -23.31
N VAL A 46 -23.86 -1.03 -22.69
CA VAL A 46 -24.00 -0.97 -21.23
C VAL A 46 -25.01 -2.01 -20.76
N ILE A 47 -24.57 -2.88 -19.84
CA ILE A 47 -25.44 -3.84 -19.15
C ILE A 47 -25.75 -3.29 -17.75
N THR A 48 -27.00 -2.93 -17.48
CA THR A 48 -27.46 -2.43 -16.18
C THR A 48 -28.22 -3.49 -15.40
N GLY A 49 -28.33 -3.33 -14.07
CA GLY A 49 -29.07 -4.27 -13.22
C GLY A 49 -28.29 -5.52 -12.84
N VAL A 50 -26.99 -5.57 -13.11
CA VAL A 50 -26.09 -6.63 -12.65
C VAL A 50 -25.93 -6.53 -11.13
N ALA A 51 -26.49 -7.50 -10.41
CA ALA A 51 -26.33 -7.64 -8.96
C ALA A 51 -24.86 -7.93 -8.60
N ASP A 52 -24.51 -7.78 -7.31
CA ASP A 52 -23.18 -8.17 -6.83
C ASP A 52 -22.99 -9.69 -7.03
N GLY A 53 -21.87 -10.08 -7.65
CA GLY A 53 -21.54 -11.50 -7.83
C GLY A 53 -21.32 -12.22 -6.50
N ILE A 54 -21.76 -13.48 -6.43
CA ILE A 54 -21.69 -14.37 -5.25
C ILE A 54 -20.70 -15.52 -5.51
N GLY A 55 -20.74 -16.08 -6.72
CA GLY A 55 -19.88 -17.17 -7.16
C GLY A 55 -18.64 -16.71 -7.93
N PRO A 56 -17.65 -17.60 -8.11
CA PRO A 56 -16.39 -17.26 -8.80
C PRO A 56 -16.54 -16.99 -10.30
N ASN A 57 -17.66 -17.39 -10.91
CA ASN A 57 -17.92 -17.23 -12.34
C ASN A 57 -18.93 -16.11 -12.64
N ASP A 58 -19.36 -15.35 -11.62
CA ASP A 58 -20.35 -14.29 -11.78
C ASP A 58 -19.72 -13.03 -12.39
N ALA A 59 -20.55 -12.25 -13.09
CA ALA A 59 -20.15 -10.91 -13.50
C ALA A 59 -19.93 -10.01 -12.28
N VAL A 60 -18.92 -9.14 -12.35
CA VAL A 60 -18.64 -8.12 -11.33
C VAL A 60 -19.20 -6.79 -11.81
N ASN A 61 -19.93 -6.09 -10.93
CA ASN A 61 -20.47 -4.77 -11.25
C ASN A 61 -19.52 -3.63 -10.83
N MET A 62 -19.85 -2.41 -11.26
CA MET A 62 -19.05 -1.22 -10.94
C MET A 62 -18.97 -0.91 -9.44
N ASN A 63 -19.99 -1.26 -8.67
CA ASN A 63 -20.01 -1.04 -7.22
C ASN A 63 -18.93 -1.90 -6.52
N GLN A 64 -18.84 -3.18 -6.87
CA GLN A 64 -17.77 -4.09 -6.41
C GLN A 64 -16.39 -3.57 -6.83
N LEU A 65 -16.21 -3.15 -8.09
CA LEU A 65 -14.95 -2.63 -8.59
C LEU A 65 -14.54 -1.32 -7.89
N SER A 66 -15.47 -0.40 -7.65
CA SER A 66 -15.20 0.87 -6.96
C SER A 66 -14.78 0.65 -5.49
N ARG A 67 -15.37 -0.33 -4.79
CA ARG A 67 -14.92 -0.71 -3.44
C ARG A 67 -13.48 -1.23 -3.45
N LEU A 68 -13.14 -2.09 -4.40
CA LEU A 68 -11.78 -2.59 -4.56
C LEU A 68 -10.79 -1.44 -4.88
N ALA A 69 -11.15 -0.55 -5.81
CA ALA A 69 -10.34 0.61 -6.15
C ALA A 69 -10.07 1.51 -4.92
N GLY A 70 -11.08 1.71 -4.07
CA GLY A 70 -10.93 2.42 -2.80
C GLY A 70 -9.93 1.74 -1.85
N GLN A 71 -10.02 0.42 -1.69
CA GLN A 71 -9.09 -0.36 -0.87
C GLN A 71 -7.65 -0.29 -1.41
N VAL A 72 -7.47 -0.39 -2.73
CA VAL A 72 -6.16 -0.24 -3.37
C VAL A 72 -5.57 1.15 -3.11
N GLY A 73 -6.39 2.20 -3.24
CA GLY A 73 -5.96 3.57 -2.93
C GLY A 73 -5.61 3.79 -1.45
N GLU A 74 -6.19 3.04 -0.51
CA GLU A 74 -5.77 3.04 0.89
C GLU A 74 -4.43 2.35 1.11
N VAL A 75 -4.21 1.23 0.42
CA VAL A 75 -2.94 0.50 0.48
C VAL A 75 -1.80 1.38 -0.02
N ASP A 76 -1.98 2.07 -1.15
CA ASP A 76 -0.97 2.97 -1.73
C ASP A 76 -0.59 4.09 -0.73
N ARG A 77 -1.59 4.74 -0.11
CA ARG A 77 -1.36 5.74 0.94
C ARG A 77 -0.63 5.17 2.16
N LYS A 78 -0.92 3.92 2.56
CA LYS A 78 -0.21 3.24 3.66
C LYS A 78 1.24 2.95 3.29
N VAL A 79 1.51 2.49 2.07
CA VAL A 79 2.86 2.22 1.56
C VAL A 79 3.70 3.50 1.59
N GLU A 80 3.19 4.61 1.05
CA GLU A 80 3.91 5.88 1.05
C GLU A 80 4.13 6.44 2.47
N LYS A 81 3.18 6.20 3.40
CA LYS A 81 3.37 6.52 4.82
C LYS A 81 4.50 5.69 5.42
N TYR A 82 4.59 4.38 5.13
CA TYR A 82 5.65 3.54 5.67
C TYR A 82 7.01 3.86 5.08
N LYS A 83 7.09 4.14 3.78
CA LYS A 83 8.32 4.59 3.12
C LYS A 83 8.89 5.83 3.83
N ARG A 84 8.05 6.86 4.02
CA ARG A 84 8.47 8.09 4.72
C ARG A 84 8.83 7.86 6.19
N ASN A 85 8.11 6.99 6.90
CA ASN A 85 8.49 6.61 8.25
C ASN A 85 9.86 5.91 8.31
N ALA A 86 10.16 5.03 7.34
CA ALA A 86 11.44 4.35 7.24
C ALA A 86 12.58 5.32 6.92
N ASN A 87 12.38 6.22 5.94
CA ASN A 87 13.34 7.26 5.58
C ASN A 87 13.66 8.17 6.77
N ALA A 88 12.65 8.59 7.54
CA ALA A 88 12.86 9.36 8.76
C ALA A 88 13.60 8.57 9.86
N GLY A 89 13.41 7.24 9.91
CA GLY A 89 14.21 6.34 10.74
C GLY A 89 15.69 6.36 10.33
N THR A 90 15.99 6.33 9.03
CA THR A 90 17.37 6.48 8.52
C THR A 90 17.95 7.85 8.86
N ALA A 91 17.19 8.94 8.67
CA ALA A 91 17.60 10.29 9.08
C ALA A 91 17.91 10.36 10.59
N THR A 92 17.13 9.64 11.40
CA THR A 92 17.35 9.50 12.85
C THR A 92 18.67 8.82 13.16
N ALA A 93 18.97 7.70 12.48
CA ALA A 93 20.23 7.00 12.64
C ALA A 93 21.43 7.87 12.24
N ILE A 94 21.32 8.62 11.14
CA ILE A 94 22.34 9.59 10.70
C ILE A 94 22.56 10.66 11.78
N ALA A 95 21.50 11.22 12.36
CA ALA A 95 21.59 12.21 13.42
C ALA A 95 22.31 11.65 14.66
N ILE A 96 21.93 10.45 15.12
CA ILE A 96 22.56 9.78 16.29
C ILE A 96 24.03 9.46 16.04
N ALA A 97 24.35 8.96 14.84
CA ALA A 97 25.73 8.63 14.44
C ALA A 97 26.61 9.89 14.39
N SER A 98 26.04 11.04 14.05
CA SER A 98 26.74 12.32 13.96
C SER A 98 26.95 13.00 15.32
N LEU A 99 26.43 12.45 16.43
CA LEU A 99 26.64 13.00 17.77
C LEU A 99 28.10 12.86 18.21
N PRO A 100 28.81 13.98 18.50
CA PRO A 100 30.14 13.95 19.10
C PRO A 100 30.18 13.19 20.44
N GLN A 101 31.36 12.67 20.78
CA GLN A 101 31.60 11.84 21.97
C GLN A 101 32.77 12.39 22.80
N ALA A 102 32.69 12.26 24.13
CA ALA A 102 33.76 12.63 25.06
C ALA A 102 35.09 11.91 24.76
N ALA A 103 36.13 12.70 24.52
CA ALA A 103 37.48 12.21 24.19
C ALA A 103 38.41 12.11 25.40
N ASP A 104 38.25 12.99 26.39
CA ASP A 104 39.17 13.10 27.53
C ASP A 104 38.73 12.23 28.72
N ALA A 105 39.70 11.71 29.48
CA ALA A 105 39.43 10.90 30.66
C ALA A 105 38.70 11.71 31.75
N GLY A 106 37.65 11.13 32.33
CA GLY A 106 36.78 11.80 33.31
C GLY A 106 35.82 12.84 32.74
N ALA A 107 35.89 13.15 31.43
CA ALA A 107 35.04 14.15 30.81
C ALA A 107 33.61 13.65 30.57
N ASN A 108 32.66 14.58 30.73
CA ASN A 108 31.26 14.42 30.36
C ASN A 108 30.99 15.32 29.15
N MET A 109 30.14 14.87 28.23
CA MET A 109 29.76 15.64 27.05
C MET A 109 28.25 15.52 26.81
N LEU A 110 27.62 16.67 26.64
CA LEU A 110 26.28 16.79 26.06
C LEU A 110 26.42 17.20 24.59
N SER A 111 25.67 16.56 23.70
CA SER A 111 25.73 16.79 22.26
C SER A 111 24.34 16.94 21.65
N LEU A 112 24.29 17.64 20.51
CA LEU A 112 23.12 17.83 19.65
C LEU A 112 23.58 17.61 18.20
N ALA A 113 22.76 16.91 17.42
CA ALA A 113 23.04 16.64 16.02
C ALA A 113 21.75 16.57 15.19
N GLY A 114 21.89 16.75 13.87
CA GLY A 114 20.81 16.62 12.90
C GLY A 114 21.15 15.58 11.82
N GLY A 115 20.12 15.09 11.14
CA GLY A 115 20.25 14.14 10.03
C GLY A 115 19.14 14.35 9.01
N SER A 116 19.44 14.04 7.74
CA SER A 116 18.50 14.13 6.63
C SER A 116 18.68 12.94 5.70
N TYR A 117 17.57 12.37 5.22
CA TYR A 117 17.57 11.26 4.25
C TYR A 117 16.26 11.22 3.47
N ASP A 118 16.37 11.17 2.13
CA ASP A 118 15.25 11.02 1.18
C ASP A 118 14.00 11.86 1.55
N GLY A 119 14.20 13.16 1.76
CA GLY A 119 13.14 14.15 2.06
C GLY A 119 12.73 14.25 3.53
N GLU A 120 13.23 13.38 4.41
CA GLU A 120 12.89 13.36 5.83
C GLU A 120 14.08 13.81 6.69
N THR A 121 13.80 14.46 7.82
CA THR A 121 14.82 15.00 8.73
C THR A 121 14.65 14.48 10.16
N ALA A 122 15.72 14.50 10.94
CA ALA A 122 15.73 14.14 12.34
C ALA A 122 16.73 14.98 13.15
N THR A 123 16.49 15.06 14.46
CA THR A 123 17.37 15.68 15.44
C THR A 123 17.62 14.70 16.57
N ALA A 124 18.84 14.69 17.09
CA ALA A 124 19.25 13.83 18.19
C ALA A 124 20.01 14.63 19.26
N ILE A 125 19.81 14.26 20.51
CA ILE A 125 20.60 14.70 21.66
C ILE A 125 21.34 13.52 22.25
N GLY A 126 22.55 13.75 22.74
CA GLY A 126 23.42 12.71 23.29
C GLY A 126 24.08 13.14 24.58
N PHE A 127 24.29 12.19 25.47
CA PHE A 127 25.20 12.29 26.59
C PHE A 127 26.29 11.23 26.44
N SER A 128 27.54 11.57 26.72
CA SER A 128 28.63 10.59 26.82
C SER A 128 29.59 10.92 27.95
N ARG A 129 30.17 9.87 28.55
CA ARG A 129 31.20 10.01 29.58
C ARG A 129 32.32 9.00 29.33
N ARG A 130 33.56 9.46 29.49
CA ARG A 130 34.73 8.58 29.56
C ARG A 130 35.16 8.42 31.01
N SER A 131 35.50 7.21 31.43
CA SER A 131 35.96 6.92 32.79
C SER A 131 37.27 7.66 33.11
N ASP A 132 37.53 7.85 34.39
CA ASP A 132 38.70 8.60 34.86
C ASP A 132 40.02 7.90 34.49
N ASN A 133 40.01 6.57 34.39
CA ASN A 133 41.13 5.77 33.89
C ASN A 133 41.20 5.71 32.34
N GLY A 134 40.31 6.39 31.64
CA GLY A 134 40.25 6.46 30.18
C GLY A 134 39.82 5.18 29.47
N LYS A 135 39.61 4.06 30.17
CA LYS A 135 39.40 2.74 29.56
C LYS A 135 37.95 2.48 29.14
N PHE A 136 36.96 3.12 29.77
CA PHE A 136 35.54 2.90 29.48
C PHE A 136 34.89 4.17 28.95
N ILE A 137 33.98 4.02 27.99
CA ILE A 137 33.14 5.10 27.47
C ILE A 137 31.69 4.63 27.51
N ILE A 138 30.81 5.46 28.06
CA ILE A 138 29.36 5.26 27.98
C ILE A 138 28.72 6.36 27.12
N LYS A 139 27.68 6.01 26.37
CA LYS A 139 26.88 6.94 25.57
C LYS A 139 25.41 6.62 25.77
N ALA A 140 24.59 7.65 25.93
CA ALA A 140 23.14 7.58 25.89
C ALA A 140 22.64 8.65 24.91
N ASN A 141 21.57 8.39 24.18
CA ASN A 141 21.01 9.36 23.24
C ASN A 141 19.50 9.21 23.09
N GLY A 142 18.88 10.30 22.69
CA GLY A 142 17.46 10.40 22.34
C GLY A 142 17.30 11.19 21.06
N SER A 143 16.23 10.96 20.33
CA SER A 143 16.02 11.57 19.01
C SER A 143 14.55 11.73 18.69
N PHE A 144 14.25 12.67 17.79
CA PHE A 144 12.95 12.94 17.24
C PHE A 144 13.08 13.23 15.75
N ASN A 145 12.12 12.78 14.95
CA ASN A 145 12.11 13.03 13.51
C ASN A 145 10.84 13.70 13.00
N SER A 146 10.93 14.21 11.78
CA SER A 146 9.86 14.89 11.03
C SER A 146 8.55 14.10 10.88
N ARG A 147 8.56 12.77 11.11
CA ARG A 147 7.37 11.91 11.15
C ARG A 147 6.75 11.77 12.55
N GLY A 148 7.26 12.49 13.53
CA GLY A 148 6.80 12.43 14.91
C GLY A 148 7.27 11.18 15.66
N LYS A 149 8.32 10.49 15.21
CA LYS A 149 8.83 9.28 15.88
C LYS A 149 10.01 9.62 16.77
N VAL A 150 10.02 8.99 17.95
CA VAL A 150 11.08 9.13 18.96
C VAL A 150 11.91 7.85 18.99
N GLY A 151 13.22 7.99 19.15
CA GLY A 151 14.13 6.87 19.34
C GLY A 151 15.10 7.15 20.49
N VAL A 152 15.52 6.09 21.19
CA VAL A 152 16.52 6.17 22.28
C VAL A 152 17.56 5.07 22.11
N GLY A 153 18.78 5.31 22.57
CA GLY A 153 19.86 4.33 22.50
C GLY A 153 20.90 4.53 23.59
N VAL A 154 21.54 3.44 24.00
CA VAL A 154 22.66 3.44 24.94
C VAL A 154 23.77 2.52 24.45
N GLY A 155 25.00 2.79 24.85
CA GLY A 155 26.16 1.97 24.49
C GLY A 155 27.31 2.14 25.46
N VAL A 156 28.17 1.12 25.53
CA VAL A 156 29.40 1.11 26.30
C VAL A 156 30.55 0.58 25.44
N GLY A 157 31.73 1.17 25.57
CA GLY A 157 32.96 0.73 24.90
C GLY A 157 34.08 0.59 25.91
N PHE A 158 34.95 -0.40 25.69
CA PHE A 158 36.19 -0.59 26.44
C PHE A 158 37.38 -0.50 25.48
N GLN A 159 38.41 0.25 25.87
CA GLN A 159 39.65 0.40 25.10
C GLN A 159 40.85 0.16 26.02
N TRP A 160 41.85 -0.54 25.48
CA TRP A 160 43.12 -0.82 26.14
C TRP A 160 44.28 -0.55 25.18
N ARG A 161 45.48 -0.43 25.72
CA ARG A 161 46.75 -0.37 25.00
C ARG A 161 47.67 -1.45 25.55
#